data_AF-A0A963IYE8-F1
#
_entry.id   AF-A0A963IYE8-F1
#
_cell.length_a   1.000
_cell.length_b   1.000
_cell.length_c   1.000
_cell.angle_alpha   90.00
_cell.angle_beta   90.00
_cell.angle_gamma   90.00
#
_symmetry.space_group_name_H-M   'P 1'
#
loop_
_entity.id
_entity.type
_entity.pdbx_description
1 polymer ?
#
loop_
_entity_poly.entity_id
_entity_poly.type
_entity_poly.pdbx_seq_one_letter_code
_entity_poly.pdbx_strand_id
1 'polypeptide(L)'
;MLLTELQAQQITLVRVLEQTRDNGGLWTAGDAHEATRAARELVGRGAPFPVFVARRAQWALEEIQRRTPDRAIRLRAPRLPFWAGFVLAVCALLAGFATDYLAAQPHIDVVEWPLVLLIGWNGLVFTWLSLAWLWRRWGPGQGSHGLPAAVLGRWWVLEMLGLRRGEGRPWAAEFRQAWAALAAPLQAVRFRLAAHLAALLFALGAVGSFFARGVSEEYRAGWKTTYTFVNGELLHAIVSVVLAPGAWLLNLPIPDAQHIDRLRMPGGAGEIAEPWIWLYGVSVLAWVAVPRLGLV
;
A
#
# COMPACT_ATOMS: atom_id res chain seq x y z
N MET A 1 -18.10 22.18 -0.55
CA MET A 1 -17.78 21.49 0.72
C MET A 1 -17.61 20.02 0.43
N LEU A 2 -16.53 19.40 0.91
CA LEU A 2 -16.28 17.97 0.72
C LEU A 2 -17.07 17.17 1.76
N LEU A 3 -17.71 16.08 1.33
CA LEU A 3 -18.42 15.16 2.22
C LEU A 3 -17.41 14.29 2.96
N THR A 4 -17.65 14.02 4.24
CA THR A 4 -16.90 13.00 4.98
C THR A 4 -17.31 11.60 4.52
N GLU A 5 -16.43 10.60 4.71
CA GLU A 5 -16.75 9.19 4.38
C GLU A 5 -18.00 8.71 5.11
N LEU A 6 -18.19 9.13 6.37
CA LEU A 6 -19.39 8.80 7.14
C LEU A 6 -20.65 9.42 6.52
N GLN A 7 -20.60 10.69 6.11
CA GLN A 7 -21.74 11.32 5.41
C GLN A 7 -22.05 10.62 4.10
N ALA A 8 -21.03 10.23 3.33
CA ALA A 8 -21.22 9.48 2.10
C ALA A 8 -21.87 8.09 2.36
N GLN A 9 -21.47 7.40 3.43
CA GLN A 9 -22.12 6.15 3.86
C GLN A 9 -23.59 6.36 4.24
N GLN A 10 -23.88 7.40 5.02
CA GLN A 10 -25.24 7.74 5.45
C GLN A 10 -26.15 7.99 4.23
N ILE A 11 -25.66 8.80 3.28
CA ILE A 11 -26.39 9.10 2.03
C ILE A 11 -26.63 7.83 1.22
N THR A 12 -25.60 6.98 1.08
CA THR A 12 -25.71 5.73 0.32
C THR A 12 -26.71 4.77 0.95
N LEU A 13 -26.73 4.68 2.29
CA LEU A 13 -27.68 3.83 3.01
C LEU A 13 -29.12 4.29 2.80
N VAL A 14 -29.40 5.59 2.99
CA VAL A 14 -30.76 6.13 2.79
C VAL A 14 -31.21 5.95 1.34
N ARG A 15 -30.33 6.19 0.37
CA ARG A 15 -30.62 5.92 -1.03
C ARG A 15 -31.00 4.46 -1.28
N VAL A 16 -30.31 3.51 -0.65
CA VAL A 16 -30.62 2.08 -0.80
C VAL A 16 -31.98 1.77 -0.16
N LEU A 17 -32.26 2.26 1.05
CA LEU A 17 -33.56 2.08 1.70
C LEU A 17 -34.74 2.65 0.89
N GLU A 18 -34.49 3.69 0.08
CA GLU A 18 -35.46 4.28 -0.85
C GLU A 18 -35.64 3.49 -2.15
N GLN A 19 -34.60 2.79 -2.61
CA GLN A 19 -34.57 2.13 -3.93
C GLN A 19 -34.82 0.62 -3.87
N THR A 20 -34.52 -0.02 -2.74
CA THR A 20 -34.74 -1.45 -2.53
C THR A 20 -36.24 -1.75 -2.40
N ARG A 21 -36.70 -2.83 -3.03
CA ARG A 21 -38.11 -3.27 -2.94
C ARG A 21 -38.53 -3.67 -1.53
N ASP A 22 -37.63 -4.32 -0.79
CA ASP A 22 -37.82 -4.71 0.59
C ASP A 22 -36.77 -4.04 1.49
N ASN A 23 -37.18 -2.96 2.16
CA ASN A 23 -36.36 -2.26 3.14
C ASN A 23 -36.64 -2.73 4.58
N GLY A 24 -37.37 -3.85 4.76
CA GLY A 24 -37.74 -4.39 6.07
C GLY A 24 -38.76 -3.54 6.84
N GLY A 25 -39.48 -2.65 6.14
CA GLY A 25 -40.45 -1.71 6.74
C GLY A 25 -39.80 -0.54 7.49
N LEU A 26 -38.51 -0.28 7.24
CA LEU A 26 -37.76 0.79 7.94
C LEU A 26 -37.98 2.17 7.35
N TRP A 27 -38.45 2.27 6.10
CA TRP A 27 -38.50 3.53 5.37
C TRP A 27 -39.71 3.58 4.44
N THR A 28 -40.39 4.73 4.40
CA THR A 28 -41.58 4.95 3.57
C THR A 28 -41.46 6.23 2.75
N ALA A 29 -42.37 6.40 1.77
CA ALA A 29 -42.47 7.65 1.01
C ALA A 29 -42.82 8.86 1.89
N GLY A 30 -43.61 8.65 2.95
CA GLY A 30 -43.92 9.69 3.95
C GLY A 30 -42.65 10.18 4.67
N ASP A 31 -41.80 9.24 5.09
CA ASP A 31 -40.51 9.55 5.73
C ASP A 31 -39.58 10.33 4.79
N ALA A 32 -39.60 9.99 3.49
CA ALA A 32 -38.83 10.71 2.49
C ALA A 32 -39.25 12.19 2.34
N HIS A 33 -40.55 12.47 2.42
CA HIS A 33 -41.07 13.85 2.42
C HIS A 33 -40.70 14.58 3.71
N GLU A 34 -40.85 13.93 4.86
CA GLU A 34 -40.54 14.52 6.17
C GLU A 34 -39.04 14.84 6.29
N ALA A 35 -38.17 13.91 5.89
CA ALA A 35 -36.72 14.13 5.89
C ALA A 35 -36.31 15.28 4.97
N THR A 36 -36.98 15.44 3.83
CA THR A 36 -36.74 16.56 2.89
C THR A 36 -37.16 17.89 3.52
N ARG A 37 -38.33 17.92 4.18
CA ARG A 37 -38.83 19.11 4.89
C ARG A 37 -37.90 19.49 6.04
N ALA A 38 -37.57 18.54 6.92
CA ALA A 38 -36.68 18.74 8.06
C ALA A 38 -35.28 19.20 7.62
N ALA A 39 -34.72 18.60 6.57
CA ALA A 39 -33.44 19.04 6.03
C ALA A 39 -33.51 20.49 5.53
N ARG A 40 -34.56 20.87 4.77
CA ARG A 40 -34.75 22.25 4.28
C ARG A 40 -34.88 23.27 5.43
N GLU A 41 -35.59 22.91 6.50
CA GLU A 41 -35.72 23.73 7.70
C GLU A 41 -34.36 23.90 8.41
N LEU A 42 -33.57 22.83 8.52
CA LEU A 42 -32.29 22.85 9.23
C LEU A 42 -31.15 23.54 8.48
N VAL A 43 -31.05 23.39 7.15
CA VAL A 43 -29.94 23.96 6.37
C VAL A 43 -30.28 25.30 5.70
N GLY A 44 -31.57 25.62 5.58
CA GLY A 44 -32.06 26.82 4.88
C GLY A 44 -32.09 26.67 3.35
N ARG A 45 -32.86 27.55 2.69
CA ARG A 45 -33.14 27.48 1.23
C ARG A 45 -31.90 27.68 0.33
N GLY A 46 -30.84 28.33 0.85
CA GLY A 46 -29.61 28.62 0.12
C GLY A 46 -28.48 27.61 0.32
N ALA A 47 -28.72 26.50 1.04
CA ALA A 47 -27.66 25.55 1.37
C ALA A 47 -27.11 24.85 0.10
N PRO A 48 -25.78 24.61 0.04
CA PRO A 48 -25.20 23.79 -1.02
C PRO A 48 -25.80 22.37 -1.02
N PHE A 49 -26.04 21.83 -2.21
CA PHE A 49 -26.64 20.50 -2.40
C PHE A 49 -25.98 19.38 -1.55
N PRO A 50 -24.63 19.26 -1.45
CA PRO A 50 -24.01 18.23 -0.62
C PRO A 50 -24.36 18.35 0.87
N VAL A 51 -24.48 19.59 1.37
CA VAL A 51 -24.83 19.86 2.77
C VAL A 51 -26.29 19.48 3.03
N PHE A 52 -27.19 19.84 2.11
CA PHE A 52 -28.60 19.46 2.16
C PHE A 52 -28.78 17.93 2.20
N VAL A 53 -28.16 17.21 1.26
CA VAL A 53 -28.32 15.75 1.15
C VAL A 53 -27.69 15.03 2.35
N ALA A 54 -26.53 15.49 2.83
CA ALA A 54 -25.92 14.94 4.03
C ALA A 54 -26.82 15.13 5.26
N ARG A 55 -27.41 16.32 5.43
CA ARG A 55 -28.30 16.60 6.57
C ARG A 55 -29.59 15.81 6.50
N ARG A 56 -30.17 15.66 5.31
CA ARG A 56 -31.33 14.78 5.07
C ARG A 56 -31.03 13.35 5.46
N ALA A 57 -29.88 12.81 5.05
CA ALA A 57 -29.50 11.45 5.38
C ALA A 57 -29.24 11.24 6.88
N GLN A 58 -28.65 12.23 7.55
CA GLN A 58 -28.48 12.21 9.01
C GLN A 58 -29.82 12.17 9.74
N TRP A 59 -30.72 13.09 9.41
CA TRP A 59 -32.05 13.16 10.03
C TRP A 59 -32.83 11.86 9.80
N ALA A 60 -32.80 11.32 8.58
CA ALA A 60 -33.43 10.05 8.23
C ALA A 60 -32.97 8.89 9.14
N LEU A 61 -31.66 8.78 9.38
CA LEU A 61 -31.10 7.72 10.21
C LEU A 61 -31.36 7.94 11.70
N GLU A 62 -31.36 9.19 12.18
CA GLU A 62 -31.76 9.55 13.54
C GLU A 62 -33.23 9.18 13.79
N GLU A 63 -34.11 9.44 12.81
CA GLU A 63 -35.53 9.08 12.86
C GLU A 63 -35.73 7.56 12.93
N ILE A 64 -35.07 6.80 12.05
CA ILE A 64 -35.12 5.34 12.06
C ILE A 64 -34.62 4.78 13.41
N GLN A 65 -33.52 5.32 13.94
CA GLN A 65 -32.99 4.91 15.24
C GLN A 65 -33.96 5.21 16.38
N ARG A 66 -34.68 6.34 16.32
CA ARG A 66 -35.67 6.72 17.32
C ARG A 66 -36.92 5.84 17.27
N ARG A 67 -37.43 5.54 16.07
CA ARG A 67 -38.65 4.71 15.89
C ARG A 67 -38.40 3.22 16.12
N THR A 68 -37.20 2.73 15.81
CA THR A 68 -36.90 1.30 15.85
C THR A 68 -35.53 1.04 16.49
N PRO A 69 -35.40 1.23 17.81
CA PRO A 69 -34.12 1.10 18.50
C PRO A 69 -33.51 -0.30 18.35
N ASP A 70 -34.34 -1.35 18.33
CA ASP A 70 -33.90 -2.75 18.15
C ASP A 70 -33.31 -3.03 16.76
N ARG A 71 -33.63 -2.19 15.77
CA ARG A 71 -33.11 -2.31 14.39
C ARG A 71 -32.09 -1.23 14.06
N ALA A 72 -31.60 -0.48 15.06
CA ALA A 72 -30.68 0.63 14.89
C ALA A 72 -29.49 0.27 13.99
N ILE A 73 -29.29 1.08 12.95
CA ILE A 73 -28.20 0.89 11.99
C ILE A 73 -27.02 1.74 12.46
N ARG A 74 -25.98 1.09 12.99
CA ARG A 74 -24.73 1.75 13.40
C ARG A 74 -23.75 1.72 12.23
N LEU A 75 -23.76 2.79 11.43
CA LEU A 75 -22.72 2.99 10.43
C LEU A 75 -21.41 3.35 11.13
N ARG A 76 -20.34 2.60 10.80
CA ARG A 76 -18.99 2.93 11.18
C ARG A 76 -18.18 3.10 9.91
N ALA A 77 -17.51 4.24 9.77
CA ALA A 77 -16.43 4.35 8.80
C ALA A 77 -15.42 3.24 9.14
N PRO A 78 -15.09 2.32 8.22
CA PRO A 78 -14.08 1.31 8.44
C PRO A 78 -12.73 2.02 8.57
N ARG A 79 -12.42 2.44 9.79
CA ARG A 79 -11.09 2.87 10.16
C ARG A 79 -10.32 1.59 10.40
N LEU A 80 -9.36 1.29 9.55
CA LEU A 80 -8.32 0.34 9.90
C LEU A 80 -7.81 0.77 11.28
N PRO A 81 -7.87 -0.07 12.32
CA PRO A 81 -7.38 0.34 13.62
C PRO A 81 -5.93 0.79 13.44
N PHE A 82 -5.55 1.91 14.05
CA PHE A 82 -4.17 2.43 13.97
C PHE A 82 -3.14 1.31 14.23
N TRP A 83 -3.47 0.41 15.16
CA TRP A 83 -2.72 -0.80 15.46
C TRP A 83 -2.52 -1.76 14.29
N ALA A 84 -3.47 -1.94 13.39
CA ALA A 84 -3.27 -2.82 12.23
C ALA A 84 -2.28 -2.21 11.23
N GLY A 85 -2.27 -0.89 11.06
CA GLY A 85 -1.23 -0.19 10.30
C GLY A 85 0.14 -0.34 10.98
N PHE A 86 0.19 -0.18 12.31
CA PHE A 86 1.40 -0.38 13.11
C PHE A 86 1.92 -1.81 13.05
N VAL A 87 1.05 -2.82 13.20
CA VAL A 87 1.41 -4.25 13.10
C VAL A 87 1.93 -4.55 11.70
N LEU A 88 1.28 -4.06 10.64
CA LEU A 88 1.79 -4.23 9.28
C LEU A 88 3.19 -3.62 9.11
N ALA A 89 3.39 -2.40 9.64
CA ALA A 89 4.66 -1.70 9.61
C ALA A 89 5.77 -2.48 10.34
N VAL A 90 5.49 -2.94 11.57
CA VAL A 90 6.41 -3.75 12.37
C VAL A 90 6.69 -5.09 11.69
N CYS A 91 5.68 -5.80 11.20
CA CYS A 91 5.86 -7.05 10.48
C CYS A 91 6.70 -6.87 9.21
N ALA A 92 6.48 -5.80 8.44
CA ALA A 92 7.27 -5.53 7.24
C ALA A 92 8.75 -5.24 7.58
N LEU A 93 8.99 -4.41 8.60
CA LEU A 93 10.34 -4.10 9.09
C LEU A 93 11.05 -5.38 9.59
N LEU A 94 10.38 -6.16 10.45
CA LEU A 94 10.93 -7.40 11.00
C LEU A 94 11.15 -8.46 9.93
N ALA A 95 10.24 -8.59 8.96
CA ALA A 95 10.41 -9.50 7.84
C ALA A 95 11.63 -9.10 6.98
N GLY A 96 11.79 -7.81 6.70
CA GLY A 96 12.98 -7.27 6.02
C GLY A 96 14.25 -7.62 6.78
N PHE A 97 14.28 -7.33 8.08
CA PHE A 97 15.41 -7.62 8.96
C PHE A 97 15.74 -9.12 9.04
N ALA A 98 14.72 -9.98 9.10
CA ALA A 98 14.89 -11.43 9.16
C ALA A 98 15.33 -12.06 7.84
N THR A 99 15.16 -11.35 6.70
CA THR A 99 15.52 -11.87 5.38
C THR A 99 17.02 -12.19 5.28
N ASP A 100 17.85 -11.39 5.94
CA ASP A 100 19.30 -11.56 6.02
C ASP A 100 19.72 -12.72 6.95
N TYR A 101 18.97 -12.98 8.03
CA TYR A 101 19.23 -14.13 8.92
C TYR A 101 19.04 -15.48 8.24
N LEU A 102 18.15 -15.56 7.24
CA LEU A 102 17.94 -16.79 6.46
C LEU A 102 19.06 -17.05 5.44
N ALA A 103 19.87 -16.04 5.12
CA ALA A 103 20.97 -16.11 4.15
C ALA A 103 22.36 -16.15 4.80
N ALA A 104 22.43 -16.25 6.14
CA ALA A 104 23.64 -16.02 6.93
C ALA A 104 24.85 -16.85 6.46
N GLN A 105 25.81 -16.17 5.84
CA GLN A 105 27.16 -16.65 5.57
C GLN A 105 28.15 -15.75 6.33
N PRO A 106 29.34 -16.25 6.72
CA PRO A 106 30.35 -15.46 7.45
C PRO A 106 31.03 -14.35 6.61
N HIS A 107 30.52 -14.04 5.42
CA HIS A 107 31.02 -12.99 4.51
C HIS A 107 29.86 -12.32 3.76
N ILE A 108 30.02 -11.05 3.39
CA ILE A 108 29.11 -10.35 2.46
C ILE A 108 29.54 -10.82 1.08
N ASP A 109 28.59 -11.30 0.29
CA ASP A 109 28.87 -11.54 -1.11
C ASP A 109 28.97 -10.17 -1.81
N VAL A 110 30.02 -9.93 -2.61
CA VAL A 110 30.18 -8.70 -3.41
C VAL A 110 28.92 -8.37 -4.20
N VAL A 111 28.17 -9.41 -4.58
CA VAL A 111 26.79 -9.28 -5.05
C VAL A 111 25.84 -9.90 -4.04
N GLU A 112 25.21 -9.06 -3.21
CA GLU A 112 24.15 -9.46 -2.31
C GLU A 112 22.86 -9.77 -3.09
N TRP A 113 22.72 -11.01 -3.54
CA TRP A 113 21.59 -11.47 -4.36
C TRP A 113 20.21 -11.14 -3.80
N PRO A 114 19.93 -11.23 -2.47
CA PRO A 114 18.65 -10.82 -1.92
C PRO A 114 18.33 -9.33 -2.17
N LEU A 115 19.34 -8.46 -2.05
CA LEU A 115 19.19 -7.02 -2.28
C LEU A 115 19.05 -6.70 -3.78
N VAL A 116 19.82 -7.38 -4.63
CA VAL A 116 19.68 -7.25 -6.09
C VAL A 116 18.29 -7.68 -6.55
N LEU A 117 17.77 -8.79 -6.03
CA LEU A 117 16.41 -9.26 -6.32
C LEU A 117 15.36 -8.25 -5.83
N LEU A 118 15.55 -7.67 -4.64
CA LEU A 118 14.67 -6.62 -4.11
C LEU A 118 14.63 -5.40 -5.04
N ILE A 119 15.79 -4.91 -5.49
CA ILE A 119 15.90 -3.78 -6.43
C ILE A 119 15.26 -4.15 -7.78
N GLY A 120 15.57 -5.32 -8.32
CA GLY A 120 15.03 -5.80 -9.60
C GLY A 120 13.51 -5.95 -9.57
N TRP A 121 12.96 -6.54 -8.51
CA TRP A 121 11.51 -6.65 -8.30
C TRP A 121 10.84 -5.28 -8.20
N ASN A 122 11.44 -4.37 -7.43
CA ASN A 122 10.94 -3.01 -7.28
C ASN A 122 10.95 -2.26 -8.64
N GLY A 123 12.03 -2.41 -9.43
CA GLY A 123 12.12 -1.92 -10.79
C GLY A 123 11.02 -2.47 -11.69
N LEU A 124 10.80 -3.79 -11.69
CA LEU A 124 9.75 -4.47 -12.46
C LEU A 124 8.36 -3.93 -12.11
N VAL A 125 8.06 -3.74 -10.82
CA VAL A 125 6.78 -3.17 -10.39
C VAL A 125 6.59 -1.75 -10.95
N PHE A 126 7.63 -0.92 -10.91
CA PHE A 126 7.52 0.45 -11.43
C PHE A 126 7.46 0.53 -12.95
N THR A 127 8.23 -0.29 -13.68
CA THR A 127 8.13 -0.34 -15.14
C THR A 127 6.75 -0.82 -15.57
N TRP A 128 6.20 -1.84 -14.91
CA TRP A 128 4.84 -2.30 -15.14
C TRP A 128 3.80 -1.19 -14.90
N LEU A 129 3.88 -0.48 -13.78
CA LEU A 129 2.96 0.62 -13.46
C LEU A 129 3.05 1.77 -14.47
N SER A 130 4.26 2.08 -14.94
CA SER A 130 4.54 3.13 -15.92
C SER A 130 4.01 2.76 -17.31
N LEU A 131 4.24 1.52 -17.76
CA LEU A 131 3.67 0.98 -19.00
C LEU A 131 2.15 0.96 -18.96
N ALA A 132 1.56 0.51 -17.84
CA ALA A 132 0.12 0.55 -17.65
C ALA A 132 -0.44 1.98 -17.68
N TRP A 133 0.28 2.97 -17.14
CA TRP A 133 -0.09 4.38 -17.27
C TRP A 133 0.00 4.87 -18.72
N LEU A 134 1.07 4.54 -19.43
CA LEU A 134 1.28 4.96 -20.83
C LEU A 134 0.23 4.37 -21.78
N TRP A 135 -0.07 3.07 -21.63
CA TRP A 135 -1.13 2.40 -22.39
C TRP A 135 -2.51 3.01 -22.13
N ARG A 136 -2.79 3.46 -20.89
CA ARG A 136 -4.04 4.17 -20.58
C ARG A 136 -4.11 5.55 -21.23
N ARG A 137 -2.98 6.21 -21.47
CA ARG A 137 -2.91 7.54 -22.07
C ARG A 137 -3.05 7.50 -23.60
N TRP A 138 -2.67 6.39 -24.24
CA TRP A 138 -2.72 6.23 -25.70
C TRP A 138 -3.79 5.25 -26.20
N GLY A 139 -4.46 4.51 -25.31
CA GLY A 139 -5.58 3.63 -25.67
C GLY A 139 -6.85 4.41 -26.02
N PRO A 140 -7.75 3.86 -26.87
CA PRO A 140 -9.03 4.49 -27.19
C PRO A 140 -9.82 4.69 -25.90
N GLY A 141 -10.31 5.91 -25.68
CA GLY A 141 -10.92 6.36 -24.43
C GLY A 141 -11.94 5.38 -23.86
N GLN A 142 -11.51 4.59 -22.88
CA GLN A 142 -12.40 3.88 -21.97
C GLN A 142 -11.92 4.20 -20.55
N GLY A 143 -12.74 5.00 -19.86
CA GLY A 143 -12.60 5.37 -18.46
C GLY A 143 -12.83 4.19 -17.51
N SER A 144 -12.22 3.03 -17.77
CA SER A 144 -12.18 1.93 -16.83
C SER A 144 -11.04 2.18 -15.83
N HIS A 145 -11.37 2.88 -14.75
CA HIS A 145 -10.60 2.82 -13.52
C HIS A 145 -10.22 1.36 -13.26
N GLY A 146 -8.91 1.08 -13.17
CA GLY A 146 -8.32 -0.25 -13.25
C GLY A 146 -9.15 -1.34 -12.56
N LEU A 147 -9.73 -2.22 -13.38
CA LEU A 147 -10.49 -3.40 -12.97
C LEU A 147 -9.82 -4.18 -11.82
N PRO A 148 -8.49 -4.42 -11.79
CA PRO A 148 -7.90 -5.15 -10.66
C PRO A 148 -7.90 -4.34 -9.35
N ALA A 149 -7.59 -3.04 -9.39
CA ALA A 149 -7.56 -2.20 -8.18
C ALA A 149 -8.97 -1.93 -7.62
N ALA A 150 -9.96 -1.76 -8.51
CA ALA A 150 -11.35 -1.61 -8.13
C ALA A 150 -11.94 -2.93 -7.58
N VAL A 151 -11.59 -4.08 -8.17
CA VAL A 151 -12.01 -5.40 -7.68
C VAL A 151 -11.36 -5.72 -6.33
N LEU A 152 -10.06 -5.45 -6.16
CA LEU A 152 -9.37 -5.60 -4.87
C LEU A 152 -9.95 -4.64 -3.81
N GLY A 153 -10.22 -3.39 -4.17
CA GLY A 153 -10.88 -2.42 -3.29
C GLY A 153 -12.27 -2.87 -2.86
N ARG A 154 -13.07 -3.44 -3.78
CA ARG A 154 -14.39 -4.01 -3.49
C ARG A 154 -14.28 -5.21 -2.54
N TRP A 155 -13.39 -6.16 -2.83
CA TRP A 155 -13.17 -7.33 -1.97
C TRP A 155 -12.74 -6.93 -0.55
N TRP A 156 -11.82 -5.98 -0.44
CA TRP A 156 -11.34 -5.47 0.84
C TRP A 156 -12.40 -4.73 1.65
N VAL A 157 -13.26 -3.92 1.00
CA VAL A 157 -14.41 -3.29 1.67
C VAL A 157 -15.40 -4.32 2.21
N LEU A 158 -15.62 -5.40 1.46
CA LEU A 158 -16.51 -6.48 1.89
C LEU A 158 -15.94 -7.24 3.12
N GLU A 159 -14.63 -7.46 3.17
CA GLU A 159 -13.93 -8.04 4.34
C GLU A 159 -13.89 -7.07 5.53
N MET A 160 -13.49 -5.81 5.33
CA MET A 160 -13.34 -4.80 6.41
C MET A 160 -14.65 -4.38 7.08
N LEU A 161 -15.76 -4.38 6.34
CA LEU A 161 -17.05 -4.06 6.95
C LEU A 161 -17.50 -5.15 7.95
N GLY A 162 -16.76 -6.26 8.10
CA GLY A 162 -17.12 -7.34 9.01
C GLY A 162 -18.43 -8.02 8.60
N LEU A 163 -18.85 -7.84 7.35
CA LEU A 163 -20.11 -8.36 6.84
C LEU A 163 -19.94 -9.77 6.26
N ARG A 164 -18.92 -10.51 6.72
CA ARG A 164 -18.80 -11.95 6.53
C ARG A 164 -19.87 -12.62 7.41
N ARG A 165 -21.09 -12.61 6.85
CA ARG A 165 -22.34 -13.13 7.42
C ARG A 165 -22.88 -12.25 8.55
N GLY A 166 -24.03 -11.63 8.29
CA GLY A 166 -24.77 -10.93 9.32
C GLY A 166 -26.15 -10.52 8.83
N GLU A 167 -27.14 -11.16 9.46
CA GLU A 167 -28.49 -10.64 9.73
C GLU A 167 -29.49 -10.62 8.56
N GLY A 168 -30.71 -11.09 8.86
CA GLY A 168 -31.88 -11.17 7.96
C GLY A 168 -32.45 -9.81 7.53
N ARG A 169 -31.59 -8.84 7.19
CA ARG A 169 -31.97 -7.54 6.66
C ARG A 169 -31.94 -7.60 5.12
N PRO A 170 -33.10 -7.46 4.44
CA PRO A 170 -33.20 -7.67 2.99
C PRO A 170 -32.35 -6.69 2.15
N TRP A 171 -32.19 -5.46 2.62
CA TRP A 171 -31.44 -4.38 1.94
C TRP A 171 -29.91 -4.40 2.16
N ALA A 172 -29.40 -5.23 3.08
CA ALA A 172 -27.99 -5.16 3.47
C ALA A 172 -27.03 -5.54 2.33
N ALA A 173 -27.45 -6.44 1.43
CA ALA A 173 -26.65 -6.85 0.28
C ALA A 173 -26.50 -5.73 -0.76
N GLU A 174 -27.59 -5.02 -1.06
CA GLU A 174 -27.59 -3.89 -1.99
C GLU A 174 -26.75 -2.73 -1.44
N PHE A 175 -26.87 -2.44 -0.14
CA PHE A 175 -26.03 -1.43 0.51
C PHE A 175 -24.53 -1.76 0.39
N ARG A 176 -24.15 -3.02 0.64
CA ARG A 176 -22.75 -3.46 0.47
C ARG A 176 -22.23 -3.22 -0.93
N GLN A 177 -23.00 -3.60 -1.95
CA GLN A 177 -22.59 -3.44 -3.34
C GLN A 177 -22.48 -1.96 -3.74
N ALA A 178 -23.48 -1.15 -3.37
CA ALA A 178 -23.49 0.28 -3.65
C ALA A 178 -22.31 1.00 -2.96
N TRP A 179 -22.07 0.71 -1.68
CA TRP A 179 -20.95 1.32 -0.95
C TRP A 179 -19.59 0.84 -1.48
N ALA A 180 -19.43 -0.45 -1.78
CA ALA A 180 -18.18 -0.99 -2.32
C ALA A 180 -17.84 -0.34 -3.67
N ALA A 181 -18.82 -0.08 -4.53
CA ALA A 181 -18.60 0.62 -5.78
C ALA A 181 -18.15 2.08 -5.59
N LEU A 182 -18.76 2.80 -4.64
CA LEU A 182 -18.42 4.19 -4.33
C LEU A 182 -17.06 4.33 -3.61
N ALA A 183 -16.75 3.43 -2.68
CA ALA A 183 -15.53 3.48 -1.88
C ALA A 183 -14.30 2.88 -2.57
N ALA A 184 -14.48 2.07 -3.62
CA ALA A 184 -13.38 1.41 -4.34
C ALA A 184 -12.19 2.31 -4.69
N PRO A 185 -12.35 3.52 -5.29
CA PRO A 185 -11.21 4.38 -5.62
C PRO A 185 -10.45 4.87 -4.38
N LEU A 186 -11.16 5.24 -3.32
CA LEU A 186 -10.53 5.69 -2.06
C LEU A 186 -9.73 4.56 -1.41
N GLN A 187 -10.28 3.35 -1.42
CA GLN A 187 -9.64 2.17 -0.83
C GLN A 187 -8.45 1.71 -1.65
N ALA A 188 -8.51 1.84 -2.98
CA ALA A 188 -7.37 1.57 -3.85
C ALA A 188 -6.17 2.50 -3.53
N VAL A 189 -6.42 3.78 -3.23
CA VAL A 189 -5.38 4.73 -2.81
C VAL A 189 -4.80 4.33 -1.44
N ARG A 190 -5.66 4.02 -0.46
CA ARG A 190 -5.22 3.57 0.88
C ARG A 190 -4.37 2.30 0.81
N PHE A 191 -4.78 1.32 0.01
CA PHE A 191 -4.02 0.09 -0.19
C PHE A 191 -2.66 0.37 -0.84
N ARG A 192 -2.64 1.22 -1.87
CA ARG A 192 -1.40 1.62 -2.54
C ARG A 192 -0.42 2.28 -1.56
N LEU A 193 -0.91 3.21 -0.74
CA LEU A 193 -0.11 3.86 0.29
C LEU A 193 0.43 2.84 1.31
N ALA A 194 -0.42 1.94 1.80
CA ALA A 194 -0.01 0.89 2.75
C ALA A 194 1.04 -0.05 2.14
N ALA A 195 0.88 -0.45 0.88
CA ALA A 195 1.84 -1.29 0.17
C ALA A 195 3.19 -0.57 -0.04
N HIS A 196 3.18 0.72 -0.41
CA HIS A 196 4.41 1.49 -0.54
C HIS A 196 5.14 1.66 0.80
N LEU A 197 4.39 1.95 1.87
CA LEU A 197 4.95 2.08 3.22
C LEU A 197 5.53 0.75 3.72
N ALA A 198 4.79 -0.35 3.55
CA ALA A 198 5.26 -1.69 3.91
C ALA A 198 6.55 -2.04 3.15
N ALA A 199 6.60 -1.79 1.84
CA ALA A 199 7.80 -2.05 1.05
C ALA A 199 9.00 -1.17 1.46
N LEU A 200 8.76 0.10 1.84
CA LEU A 200 9.81 0.98 2.36
C LEU A 200 10.35 0.48 3.70
N LEU A 201 9.46 0.10 4.62
CA LEU A 201 9.83 -0.45 5.92
C LEU A 201 10.54 -1.80 5.79
N PHE A 202 10.12 -2.64 4.85
CA PHE A 202 10.82 -3.87 4.52
C PHE A 202 12.26 -3.58 4.06
N ALA A 203 12.44 -2.63 3.13
CA ALA A 203 13.77 -2.23 2.67
C ALA A 203 14.63 -1.65 3.82
N LEU A 204 14.04 -0.83 4.70
CA LEU A 204 14.72 -0.31 5.89
C LEU A 204 15.13 -1.42 6.85
N GLY A 205 14.26 -2.42 7.06
CA GLY A 205 14.58 -3.59 7.88
C GLY A 205 15.73 -4.40 7.30
N ALA A 206 15.68 -4.68 5.99
CA ALA A 206 16.72 -5.41 5.27
C ALA A 206 18.05 -4.67 5.31
N VAL A 207 18.08 -3.35 5.08
CA VAL A 207 19.30 -2.55 5.20
C VAL A 207 19.78 -2.50 6.65
N GLY A 208 18.86 -2.37 7.61
CA GLY A 208 19.17 -2.32 9.04
C GLY A 208 19.85 -3.58 9.56
N SER A 209 19.57 -4.76 8.99
CA SER A 209 20.24 -6.00 9.40
C SER A 209 21.72 -6.02 9.02
N PHE A 210 22.08 -5.49 7.85
CA PHE A 210 23.49 -5.37 7.42
C PHE A 210 24.29 -4.48 8.39
N PHE A 211 23.73 -3.34 8.77
CA PHE A 211 24.35 -2.45 9.75
C PHE A 211 24.45 -3.11 11.12
N ALA A 212 23.42 -3.82 11.57
CA ALA A 212 23.44 -4.51 12.87
C ALA A 212 24.53 -5.60 12.92
N ARG A 213 24.71 -6.36 11.83
CA ARG A 213 25.78 -7.35 11.71
C ARG A 213 27.17 -6.74 11.69
N GLY A 214 27.35 -5.63 10.95
CA GLY A 214 28.63 -4.92 10.91
C GLY A 214 29.10 -4.38 12.27
N VAL A 215 28.20 -4.26 13.25
CA VAL A 215 28.55 -3.90 14.63
C VAL A 215 29.00 -5.12 15.45
N SER A 216 28.40 -6.30 15.22
CA SER A 216 28.67 -7.49 16.03
C SER A 216 29.82 -8.35 15.51
N GLU A 217 30.07 -8.35 14.20
CA GLU A 217 31.02 -9.24 13.54
C GLU A 217 31.91 -8.48 12.57
N GLU A 218 33.16 -8.93 12.40
CA GLU A 218 34.06 -8.43 11.37
C GLU A 218 33.62 -8.96 9.99
N TYR A 219 32.57 -8.36 9.45
CA TYR A 219 32.01 -8.74 8.17
C TYR A 219 32.98 -8.39 7.05
N ARG A 220 33.35 -9.39 6.25
CA ARG A 220 34.26 -9.22 5.11
C ARG A 220 33.52 -9.37 3.79
N ALA A 221 33.77 -8.45 2.87
CA ALA A 221 33.27 -8.52 1.49
C ALA A 221 34.16 -9.47 0.68
N GLY A 222 33.54 -10.46 0.06
CA GLY A 222 34.17 -11.46 -0.80
C GLY A 222 33.14 -12.05 -1.76
N TRP A 223 33.53 -12.95 -2.65
CA TRP A 223 32.52 -13.67 -3.44
C TRP A 223 32.97 -15.08 -3.81
N LYS A 224 32.00 -15.96 -4.01
CA LYS A 224 32.19 -17.35 -4.40
C LYS A 224 31.23 -17.71 -5.52
N THR A 225 31.67 -18.58 -6.42
CA THR A 225 30.84 -19.09 -7.50
C THR A 225 31.23 -20.52 -7.83
N THR A 226 30.23 -21.35 -8.09
CA THR A 226 30.43 -22.67 -8.72
C THR A 226 30.51 -22.55 -10.25
N TYR A 227 30.07 -21.41 -10.80
CA TYR A 227 29.99 -21.16 -12.24
C TYR A 227 31.24 -20.47 -12.77
N THR A 228 31.83 -21.04 -13.83
CA THR A 228 33.10 -20.59 -14.43
C THR A 228 32.99 -19.29 -15.21
N PHE A 229 31.79 -18.91 -15.66
CA PHE A 229 31.55 -17.66 -16.40
C PHE A 229 31.44 -16.43 -15.49
N VAL A 230 31.30 -16.62 -14.17
CA VAL A 230 31.20 -15.51 -13.22
C VAL A 230 32.62 -15.04 -12.86
N ASN A 231 32.93 -13.82 -13.27
CA ASN A 231 34.22 -13.15 -13.07
C ASN A 231 34.01 -11.72 -12.50
N GLY A 232 35.10 -11.05 -12.16
CA GLY A 232 35.08 -9.69 -11.62
C GLY A 232 34.48 -8.67 -12.57
N GLU A 233 34.59 -8.86 -13.89
CA GLU A 233 33.94 -8.01 -14.89
C GLU A 233 32.41 -8.09 -14.81
N LEU A 234 31.85 -9.29 -14.74
CA LEU A 234 30.41 -9.50 -14.61
C LEU A 234 29.88 -8.93 -13.29
N LEU A 235 30.58 -9.20 -12.19
CA LEU A 235 30.18 -8.68 -10.89
C LEU A 235 30.30 -7.16 -10.84
N HIS A 236 31.37 -6.58 -11.37
CA HIS A 236 31.54 -5.13 -11.53
C HIS A 236 30.38 -4.51 -12.32
N ALA A 237 30.01 -5.11 -13.46
CA ALA A 237 28.88 -4.62 -14.25
C ALA A 237 27.57 -4.60 -13.45
N ILE A 238 27.30 -5.64 -12.67
CA ILE A 238 26.10 -5.69 -11.80
C ILE A 238 26.18 -4.62 -10.70
N VAL A 239 27.27 -4.57 -9.93
CA VAL A 239 27.39 -3.63 -8.81
C VAL A 239 27.49 -2.19 -9.27
N SER A 240 28.02 -1.91 -10.46
CA SER A 240 28.07 -0.57 -11.03
C SER A 240 26.67 0.03 -11.23
N VAL A 241 25.69 -0.79 -11.62
CA VAL A 241 24.29 -0.36 -11.79
C VAL A 241 23.58 -0.32 -10.44
N VAL A 242 23.73 -1.39 -9.66
CA VAL A 242 23.04 -1.55 -8.38
C VAL A 242 23.48 -0.50 -7.38
N LEU A 243 24.79 -0.25 -7.27
CA LEU A 243 25.40 0.65 -6.30
C LEU A 243 25.58 2.10 -6.79
N ALA A 244 25.29 2.39 -8.06
CA ALA A 244 25.42 3.74 -8.64
C ALA A 244 24.76 4.85 -7.79
N PRO A 245 23.52 4.70 -7.28
CA PRO A 245 22.89 5.75 -6.49
C PRO A 245 23.64 6.02 -5.19
N GLY A 246 24.08 4.97 -4.48
CA GLY A 246 24.86 5.11 -3.25
C GLY A 246 26.23 5.71 -3.50
N ALA A 247 26.91 5.29 -4.56
CA ALA A 247 28.19 5.85 -4.97
C ALA A 247 28.10 7.34 -5.26
N TRP A 248 27.06 7.77 -6.00
CA TRP A 248 26.82 9.17 -6.30
C TRP A 248 26.45 9.99 -5.06
N LEU A 249 25.54 9.48 -4.21
CA LEU A 249 25.06 10.20 -3.03
C LEU A 249 26.10 10.29 -1.91
N LEU A 250 26.95 9.27 -1.75
CA LEU A 250 27.99 9.23 -0.73
C LEU A 250 29.35 9.71 -1.25
N ASN A 251 29.48 9.96 -2.55
CA ASN A 251 30.76 10.22 -3.22
C ASN A 251 31.80 9.12 -2.92
N LEU A 252 31.36 7.86 -2.93
CA LEU A 252 32.20 6.69 -2.70
C LEU A 252 32.45 5.96 -4.03
N PRO A 253 33.71 5.58 -4.34
CA PRO A 253 34.00 4.86 -5.56
C PRO A 253 33.45 3.43 -5.51
N ILE A 254 32.93 2.95 -6.64
CA ILE A 254 32.63 1.53 -6.82
C ILE A 254 33.93 0.84 -7.25
N PRO A 255 34.35 -0.25 -6.58
CA PRO A 255 35.59 -0.94 -6.95
C PRO A 255 35.57 -1.46 -8.38
N ASP A 256 36.73 -1.41 -9.03
CA ASP A 256 36.88 -1.89 -10.42
C ASP A 256 36.85 -3.43 -10.51
N ALA A 257 36.76 -3.94 -11.73
CA ALA A 257 36.69 -5.37 -11.98
C ALA A 257 37.92 -6.14 -11.46
N GLN A 258 39.11 -5.53 -11.52
CA GLN A 258 40.34 -6.16 -11.04
C GLN A 258 40.36 -6.28 -9.52
N HIS A 259 39.91 -5.24 -8.81
CA HIS A 259 39.76 -5.26 -7.36
C HIS A 259 38.73 -6.30 -6.94
N ILE A 260 37.58 -6.34 -7.61
CA ILE A 260 36.55 -7.35 -7.34
C ILE A 260 37.10 -8.76 -7.57
N ASP A 261 37.88 -8.99 -8.63
CA ASP A 261 38.49 -10.31 -8.88
C ASP A 261 39.43 -10.76 -7.75
N ARG A 262 40.15 -9.83 -7.11
CA ARG A 262 41.01 -10.14 -5.94
C ARG A 262 40.21 -10.54 -4.70
N LEU A 263 38.94 -10.16 -4.61
CA LEU A 263 38.03 -10.54 -3.52
C LEU A 263 37.44 -11.95 -3.69
N ARG A 264 37.77 -12.67 -4.77
CA ARG A 264 37.29 -14.03 -5.02
C ARG A 264 37.84 -15.01 -3.98
N MET A 265 36.95 -15.68 -3.25
CA MET A 265 37.31 -16.67 -2.24
C MET A 265 37.32 -18.11 -2.82
N PRO A 266 38.19 -19.02 -2.32
CA PRO A 266 39.10 -18.88 -1.19
C PRO A 266 40.45 -18.20 -1.51
N GLY A 267 40.67 -17.76 -2.75
CA GLY A 267 41.96 -17.19 -3.19
C GLY A 267 42.33 -15.84 -2.55
N GLY A 268 41.33 -15.03 -2.19
CA GLY A 268 41.49 -13.78 -1.44
C GLY A 268 40.91 -13.86 -0.02
N ALA A 269 41.44 -13.04 0.90
CA ALA A 269 40.97 -12.94 2.29
C ALA A 269 39.70 -12.08 2.46
N GLY A 270 39.18 -11.51 1.36
CA GLY A 270 38.16 -10.47 1.39
C GLY A 270 38.67 -9.17 2.01
N GLU A 271 37.82 -8.14 2.00
CA GLU A 271 38.12 -6.85 2.62
C GLU A 271 37.06 -6.45 3.65
N ILE A 272 37.34 -5.47 4.50
CA ILE A 272 36.36 -4.97 5.48
C ILE A 272 35.13 -4.46 4.73
N ALA A 273 33.94 -4.97 5.09
CA ALA A 273 32.73 -4.73 4.33
C ALA A 273 32.07 -3.36 4.59
N GLU A 274 32.58 -2.55 5.53
CA GLU A 274 31.97 -1.25 5.89
C GLU A 274 31.66 -0.35 4.67
N PRO A 275 32.57 -0.12 3.71
CA PRO A 275 32.25 0.69 2.52
C PRO A 275 31.14 0.07 1.67
N TRP A 276 31.10 -1.25 1.57
CA TRP A 276 30.06 -1.98 0.85
C TRP A 276 28.69 -1.85 1.53
N ILE A 277 28.64 -1.93 2.86
CA ILE A 277 27.40 -1.77 3.63
C ILE A 277 26.78 -0.39 3.38
N TRP A 278 27.60 0.67 3.40
CA TRP A 278 27.14 2.03 3.08
C TRP A 278 26.65 2.16 1.64
N LEU A 279 27.42 1.66 0.68
CA LEU A 279 27.03 1.68 -0.74
C LEU A 279 25.71 0.93 -0.96
N TYR A 280 25.56 -0.28 -0.41
CA TYR A 280 24.34 -1.08 -0.51
C TYR A 280 23.16 -0.40 0.19
N GLY A 281 23.36 0.04 1.43
CA GLY A 281 22.30 0.65 2.23
C GLY A 281 21.71 1.88 1.55
N VAL A 282 22.55 2.80 1.10
CA VAL A 282 22.07 4.01 0.41
C VAL A 282 21.49 3.69 -0.96
N SER A 283 22.08 2.75 -1.71
CA SER A 283 21.57 2.39 -3.03
C SER A 283 20.22 1.71 -2.98
N VAL A 284 20.02 0.74 -2.09
CA VAL A 284 18.73 0.07 -1.89
C VAL A 284 17.67 1.08 -1.48
N LEU A 285 17.98 1.96 -0.52
CA LEU A 285 17.05 3.01 -0.10
C LEU A 285 16.76 3.99 -1.23
N ALA A 286 17.73 4.37 -2.06
CA ALA A 286 17.50 5.24 -3.21
C ALA A 286 16.61 4.55 -4.27
N TRP A 287 16.94 3.32 -4.67
CA TRP A 287 16.14 2.53 -5.62
C TRP A 287 14.71 2.31 -5.14
N VAL A 288 14.50 2.15 -3.83
CA VAL A 288 13.17 1.98 -3.24
C VAL A 288 12.47 3.33 -3.07
N ALA A 289 13.09 4.33 -2.44
CA ALA A 289 12.43 5.58 -2.10
C ALA A 289 12.21 6.50 -3.32
N VAL A 290 13.21 6.67 -4.20
CA VAL A 290 13.16 7.69 -5.28
C VAL A 290 11.98 7.48 -6.24
N PRO A 291 11.70 6.27 -6.77
CA PRO A 291 10.56 6.10 -7.66
C PRO A 291 9.22 6.37 -6.97
N ARG A 292 9.15 6.19 -5.64
CA ARG A 292 7.94 6.48 -4.86
C ARG A 292 7.69 7.98 -4.75
N LEU A 293 8.73 8.82 -4.75
CA LEU A 293 8.60 10.29 -4.74
C LEU A 293 7.91 10.82 -6.00
N GLY A 294 8.10 10.16 -7.15
CA GLY A 294 7.47 10.54 -8.42
C GLY A 294 6.00 10.08 -8.57
N LEU A 295 5.46 9.32 -7.61
CA LEU A 295 4.10 8.77 -7.65
C LEU A 295 3.15 9.37 -6.60
N VAL A 296 3.66 10.25 -5.74
CA VAL A 296 2.86 11.07 -4.80
C VAL A 296 2.42 12.33 -5.52
#